data_AF-A0A8T4D1T8-F1
#
_entry.id   AF-A0A8T4D1T8-F1
#
_cell.length_a   1.000
_cell.length_b   1.000
_cell.length_c   1.000
_cell.angle_alpha   90.00
_cell.angle_beta   90.00
_cell.angle_gamma   90.00
#
_symmetry.space_group_name_H-M   'P 1'
#
loop_
_entity.id
_entity.type
_entity.pdbx_description
1 polymer ?
#
loop_
_entity_poly.entity_id
_entity_poly.type
_entity_poly.pdbx_seq_one_letter_code
_entity_poly.pdbx_strand_id
1 'polypeptide(L)'
;MPIVDGKYEMKIGTTFTTVEEGVAEMKRMIQKSRRIRISNIPMSLLEELKPLLKDKDLMVILPMNEKPTEEMKQLAPIATTKARIYVDYKGEEANSGSINFASTVFNIAWLNDKILNVSTMEYGKCVKCLAGTFEGGWRYAQKW
;
A
#
# COMPACT_ATOMS: atom_id res chain seq x y z
N MET A 1 -6.61 -14.63 18.27
CA MET A 1 -7.78 -14.71 17.37
C MET A 1 -8.99 -14.41 18.22
N PRO A 2 -9.88 -13.49 17.82
CA PRO A 2 -11.07 -13.19 18.61
C PRO A 2 -11.98 -14.43 18.66
N ILE A 3 -12.62 -14.61 19.81
CA ILE A 3 -13.63 -15.65 20.02
C ILE A 3 -14.99 -14.97 19.90
N VAL A 4 -15.79 -15.40 18.93
CA VAL A 4 -17.16 -14.95 18.71
C VAL A 4 -18.04 -16.19 18.88
N ASP A 5 -18.96 -16.16 19.85
CA ASP A 5 -19.86 -17.27 20.16
C ASP A 5 -19.17 -18.64 20.32
N GLY A 6 -18.02 -18.64 21.00
CA GLY A 6 -17.23 -19.86 21.26
C GLY A 6 -16.43 -20.37 20.06
N LYS A 7 -16.41 -19.65 18.94
CA LYS A 7 -15.65 -19.98 17.72
C LYS A 7 -14.52 -18.99 17.49
N TYR A 8 -13.41 -19.47 16.95
CA TYR A 8 -12.36 -18.60 16.45
C TYR A 8 -12.80 -18.02 15.11
N GLU A 9 -13.00 -16.71 15.07
CA GLU A 9 -13.33 -15.99 13.84
C GLU A 9 -12.21 -15.03 13.48
N MET A 10 -11.96 -14.90 12.18
CA MET A 10 -10.94 -13.98 11.69
C MET A 10 -11.28 -13.54 10.28
N LYS A 11 -11.33 -12.23 10.08
CA LYS A 11 -11.45 -11.65 8.74
C LYS A 11 -10.08 -11.64 8.08
N ILE A 12 -9.99 -12.28 6.91
CA ILE A 12 -8.74 -12.30 6.14
C ILE A 12 -8.49 -10.97 5.47
N GLY A 13 -9.54 -10.34 4.96
CA GLY A 13 -9.46 -9.10 4.21
C GLY A 13 -10.82 -8.65 3.68
N THR A 14 -10.80 -7.58 2.91
CA THR A 14 -11.97 -7.00 2.23
C THR A 14 -11.62 -6.81 0.77
N THR A 15 -12.47 -7.23 -0.15
CA THR A 15 -12.42 -6.77 -1.53
C THR A 15 -13.49 -5.71 -1.70
N PHE A 16 -13.11 -4.49 -2.03
CA PHE A 16 -14.10 -3.42 -2.23
C PHE A 16 -14.82 -3.61 -3.55
N THR A 17 -16.13 -3.29 -3.57
CA THR A 17 -16.94 -3.39 -4.78
C THR A 17 -16.48 -2.36 -5.81
N THR A 18 -16.15 -1.16 -5.35
CA THR A 18 -15.64 -0.06 -6.19
C THR A 18 -14.26 0.41 -5.74
N VAL A 19 -13.53 1.04 -6.67
CA VAL A 19 -12.22 1.63 -6.37
C VAL A 19 -12.38 2.81 -5.43
N GLU A 20 -13.43 3.60 -5.62
CA GLU A 20 -13.74 4.81 -4.86
C GLU A 20 -13.97 4.49 -3.38
N GLU A 21 -14.73 3.42 -3.08
CA GLU A 21 -14.91 2.92 -1.70
C GLU A 21 -13.58 2.51 -1.07
N GLY A 22 -12.74 1.78 -1.82
CA GLY A 22 -11.44 1.34 -1.34
C GLY A 22 -10.49 2.50 -1.06
N VAL A 23 -10.45 3.49 -1.94
CA VAL A 23 -9.64 4.71 -1.77
C VAL A 23 -10.18 5.56 -0.61
N ALA A 24 -11.49 5.67 -0.45
CA ALA A 24 -12.10 6.38 0.67
C ALA A 24 -11.73 5.75 2.02
N GLU A 25 -11.82 4.42 2.14
CA GLU A 25 -11.43 3.70 3.36
C GLU A 25 -9.92 3.78 3.61
N MET A 26 -9.11 3.76 2.56
CA MET A 26 -7.67 3.97 2.64
C MET A 26 -7.32 5.35 3.21
N LYS A 27 -7.96 6.42 2.71
CA LYS A 27 -7.79 7.78 3.25
C LYS A 27 -8.20 7.86 4.72
N ARG A 28 -9.32 7.23 5.10
CA ARG A 28 -9.77 7.14 6.50
C ARG A 28 -8.73 6.45 7.38
N MET A 29 -8.08 5.41 6.88
CA MET A 29 -7.04 4.68 7.60
C MET A 29 -5.76 5.50 7.76
N ILE A 30 -5.35 6.23 6.71
CA ILE A 30 -4.18 7.13 6.75
C ILE A 30 -4.32 8.18 7.85
N GLN A 31 -5.50 8.80 7.95
CA GLN A 31 -5.76 9.83 8.96
C GLN A 31 -5.55 9.29 10.39
N LYS A 32 -6.00 8.06 10.66
CA LYS A 32 -5.93 7.41 11.98
C LYS A 32 -4.56 6.78 12.28
N SER A 33 -3.77 6.50 11.26
CA SER A 33 -2.50 5.79 11.41
C SER A 33 -1.34 6.73 11.65
N ARG A 34 -0.36 6.32 12.47
CA ARG A 34 0.90 7.07 12.67
C ARG A 34 2.00 6.58 11.73
N ARG A 35 2.22 5.26 11.68
CA ARG A 35 3.22 4.60 10.84
C ARG A 35 2.58 4.08 9.56
N ILE A 36 3.14 4.47 8.42
CA ILE A 36 2.64 4.13 7.08
C ILE A 36 3.82 3.74 6.19
N ARG A 37 3.68 2.66 5.42
CA ARG A 37 4.67 2.23 4.44
C ARG A 37 3.98 2.06 3.09
N ILE A 38 4.39 2.84 2.09
CA ILE A 38 3.76 2.85 0.75
C ILE A 38 4.72 2.21 -0.24
N SER A 39 4.25 1.29 -1.07
CA SER A 39 5.08 0.60 -2.06
C SER A 39 4.37 0.45 -3.40
N ASN A 40 5.03 0.86 -4.48
CA ASN A 40 4.66 0.59 -5.87
C ASN A 40 3.20 0.94 -6.23
N ILE A 41 2.68 2.04 -5.69
CA ILE A 41 1.33 2.55 -6.03
C ILE A 41 1.41 3.55 -7.20
N PRO A 42 0.33 3.77 -7.96
CA PRO A 42 0.32 4.79 -9.01
C PRO A 42 0.73 6.17 -8.49
N MET A 43 1.47 6.92 -9.30
CA MET A 43 1.90 8.27 -8.92
C MET A 43 0.70 9.20 -8.72
N SER A 44 -0.35 9.05 -9.53
CA SER A 44 -1.62 9.77 -9.40
C SER A 44 -2.26 9.59 -8.01
N LEU A 45 -2.29 8.35 -7.51
CA LEU A 45 -2.81 8.04 -6.18
C LEU A 45 -1.90 8.61 -5.08
N LEU A 46 -0.58 8.53 -5.24
CA LEU A 46 0.35 9.08 -4.25
C LEU A 46 0.18 10.60 -4.10
N GLU A 47 0.02 11.34 -5.20
CA GLU A 47 -0.25 12.78 -5.17
C GLU A 47 -1.58 13.10 -4.47
N GLU A 48 -2.62 12.33 -4.73
CA GLU A 48 -3.93 12.48 -4.06
C GLU A 48 -3.83 12.24 -2.54
N LEU A 49 -2.98 11.30 -2.11
CA LEU A 49 -2.79 10.97 -0.70
C LEU A 49 -1.81 11.89 0.03
N LYS A 50 -0.90 12.55 -0.70
CA LYS A 50 0.19 13.41 -0.17
C LYS A 50 -0.26 14.35 0.96
N PRO A 51 -1.39 15.08 0.86
CA PRO A 51 -1.82 16.00 1.91
C PRO A 51 -2.13 15.32 3.26
N LEU A 52 -2.53 14.04 3.23
CA LEU A 52 -2.91 13.27 4.42
C LEU A 52 -1.71 12.60 5.11
N LEU A 53 -0.55 12.60 4.44
CA LEU A 53 0.65 11.88 4.84
C LEU A 53 1.64 12.75 5.62
N LYS A 54 1.37 14.05 5.74
CA LYS A 54 2.22 15.00 6.48
C LYS A 54 2.31 14.60 7.97
N ASP A 55 3.49 14.77 8.54
CA ASP A 55 3.81 14.52 9.97
C ASP A 55 3.58 13.06 10.43
N LYS A 56 3.50 12.12 9.47
CA LYS A 56 3.43 10.68 9.73
C LYS A 56 4.83 10.06 9.74
N ASP A 57 4.99 8.94 10.44
CA ASP A 57 6.15 8.05 10.25
C ASP A 57 5.95 7.32 8.91
N LEU A 58 6.46 7.93 7.84
CA LEU A 58 6.26 7.50 6.46
C LEU A 58 7.56 7.02 5.83
N MET A 59 7.47 5.96 5.02
CA MET A 59 8.50 5.60 4.04
C MET A 59 7.80 5.19 2.75
N VAL A 60 8.36 5.58 1.60
CA VAL A 60 7.74 5.34 0.29
C VAL A 60 8.72 4.69 -0.67
N ILE A 61 8.31 3.58 -1.27
CA ILE A 61 8.97 2.95 -2.41
C ILE A 61 8.14 3.26 -3.65
N LEU A 62 8.65 4.13 -4.52
CA LEU A 62 8.02 4.50 -5.78
C LEU A 62 8.07 3.33 -6.78
N PRO A 63 7.17 3.33 -7.78
CA PRO A 63 7.22 2.40 -8.90
C PRO A 63 8.52 2.42 -9.68
N MET A 64 8.80 1.33 -10.39
CA MET A 64 10.02 1.19 -11.18
C MET A 64 10.12 2.33 -12.20
N ASN A 65 11.32 2.88 -12.37
CA ASN A 65 11.65 4.02 -13.24
C ASN A 65 11.10 5.40 -12.81
N GLU A 66 10.35 5.48 -11.71
CA GLU A 66 9.92 6.76 -11.16
C GLU A 66 11.03 7.46 -10.37
N LYS A 67 11.02 8.79 -10.42
CA LYS A 67 11.92 9.65 -9.64
C LYS A 67 11.11 10.50 -8.67
N PRO A 68 11.56 10.65 -7.41
CA PRO A 68 10.89 11.54 -6.47
C PRO A 68 11.05 12.99 -6.89
N THR A 69 10.00 13.78 -6.68
CA THR A 69 10.09 15.24 -6.68
C THR A 69 10.76 15.74 -5.40
N GLU A 70 11.24 16.99 -5.38
CA GLU A 70 11.83 17.57 -4.17
C GLU A 70 10.82 17.66 -3.02
N GLU A 71 9.55 17.92 -3.31
CA GLU A 71 8.48 17.90 -2.30
C GLU A 71 8.33 16.53 -1.65
N MET A 72 8.42 15.43 -2.43
CA MET A 72 8.35 14.08 -1.90
C MET A 72 9.54 13.75 -1.00
N LYS A 73 10.75 14.17 -1.39
CA LYS A 73 11.96 13.96 -0.56
C LYS A 73 11.89 14.69 0.78
N GLN A 74 11.24 15.85 0.80
CA GLN A 74 11.00 16.60 2.04
C GLN A 74 9.91 15.95 2.92
N LEU A 75 8.95 15.25 2.30
CA LEU A 75 7.85 14.59 3.02
C LEU A 75 8.33 13.36 3.81
N ALA A 76 9.17 12.52 3.21
CA ALA A 76 9.60 11.26 3.81
C ALA A 76 10.86 10.70 3.12
N PRO A 77 11.55 9.73 3.74
CA PRO A 77 12.50 8.89 3.02
C PRO A 77 11.83 8.23 1.80
N ILE A 78 12.38 8.48 0.62
CA ILE A 78 11.91 7.92 -0.65
C ILE A 78 12.94 6.94 -1.21
N ALA A 79 12.45 5.88 -1.83
CA ALA A 79 13.22 4.99 -2.66
C ALA A 79 12.45 4.65 -3.95
N THR A 80 13.12 4.10 -4.95
CA THR A 80 12.49 3.58 -6.17
C THR A 80 12.74 2.07 -6.24
N THR A 81 11.69 1.28 -6.47
CA THR A 81 11.86 -0.17 -6.64
C THR A 81 12.67 -0.49 -7.89
N LYS A 82 13.53 -1.52 -7.80
CA LYS A 82 14.23 -2.12 -8.94
C LYS A 82 13.55 -3.39 -9.45
N ALA A 83 12.52 -3.85 -8.75
CA ALA A 83 11.78 -5.05 -9.08
C ALA A 83 10.45 -4.69 -9.75
N ARG A 84 10.11 -5.43 -10.81
CA ARG A 84 8.76 -5.43 -11.38
C ARG A 84 7.85 -6.23 -10.46
N ILE A 85 6.85 -5.57 -9.88
CA ILE A 85 5.85 -6.19 -9.00
C ILE A 85 4.51 -6.13 -9.71
N TYR A 86 3.94 -7.29 -10.00
CA TYR A 86 2.72 -7.41 -10.80
C TYR A 86 1.77 -8.47 -10.22
N VAL A 87 0.53 -8.44 -10.68
CA VAL A 87 -0.53 -9.40 -10.36
C VAL A 87 -1.32 -9.69 -11.64
N ASP A 88 -1.74 -10.94 -11.82
CA ASP A 88 -2.76 -11.24 -12.83
C ASP A 88 -4.12 -10.73 -12.33
N TYR A 89 -4.69 -9.78 -13.05
CA TYR A 89 -6.01 -9.24 -12.78
C TYR A 89 -6.92 -9.57 -13.95
N LYS A 90 -7.76 -10.60 -13.77
CA LYS A 90 -8.75 -11.04 -14.77
C LYS A 90 -8.10 -11.41 -16.12
N GLY A 91 -6.92 -12.03 -16.10
CA GLY A 91 -6.19 -12.44 -17.29
C GLY A 91 -5.30 -11.35 -17.90
N GLU A 92 -5.17 -10.19 -17.25
CA GLU A 92 -4.25 -9.12 -17.65
C GLU A 92 -3.16 -8.91 -16.59
N GLU A 93 -1.90 -8.72 -17.01
CA GLU A 93 -0.83 -8.36 -16.09
C GLU A 93 -0.95 -6.88 -15.68
N ALA A 94 -1.33 -6.65 -14.42
CA ALA A 94 -1.40 -5.33 -13.81
C ALA A 94 -0.23 -5.13 -12.83
N ASN A 95 0.24 -3.90 -12.66
CA ASN A 95 1.15 -3.56 -11.59
C ASN A 95 0.46 -3.75 -10.24
N SER A 96 1.23 -4.13 -9.21
CA SER A 96 0.71 -4.38 -7.87
C SER A 96 1.51 -3.63 -6.82
N GLY A 97 0.80 -2.84 -6.02
CA GLY A 97 1.35 -2.05 -4.93
C GLY A 97 0.58 -2.25 -3.63
N SER A 98 1.10 -1.63 -2.56
CA SER A 98 0.45 -1.70 -1.26
C SER A 98 0.67 -0.46 -0.40
N ILE A 99 -0.26 -0.26 0.54
CA ILE A 99 -0.08 0.65 1.68
C ILE A 99 -0.23 -0.16 2.96
N ASN A 100 0.85 -0.26 3.73
CA ASN A 100 0.92 -1.08 4.93
C ASN A 100 0.74 -0.18 6.16
N PHE A 101 -0.23 -0.57 6.98
CA PHE A 101 -0.47 -0.08 8.34
C PHE A 101 -0.11 -1.17 9.36
N ALA A 102 -0.24 -0.87 10.65
CA ALA A 102 0.13 -1.80 11.71
C ALA A 102 -0.69 -3.12 11.70
N SER A 103 -1.97 -3.05 11.37
CA SER A 103 -2.91 -4.18 11.42
C SER A 103 -3.58 -4.50 10.08
N THR A 104 -3.29 -3.72 9.04
CA THR A 104 -3.99 -3.82 7.76
C THR A 104 -3.05 -3.44 6.63
N VAL A 105 -3.11 -4.15 5.53
CA VAL A 105 -2.43 -3.80 4.28
C VAL A 105 -3.49 -3.57 3.23
N PHE A 106 -3.44 -2.44 2.53
CA PHE A 106 -4.22 -2.23 1.31
C PHE A 106 -3.39 -2.75 0.14
N ASN A 107 -3.98 -3.58 -0.70
CA ASN A 107 -3.40 -4.03 -1.96
C ASN A 107 -4.08 -3.28 -3.10
N ILE A 108 -3.28 -2.79 -4.05
CA ILE A 108 -3.71 -1.93 -5.15
C ILE A 108 -3.20 -2.55 -6.45
N ALA A 109 -4.13 -3.01 -7.28
CA ALA A 109 -3.82 -3.43 -8.65
C ALA A 109 -4.09 -2.27 -9.60
N TRP A 110 -3.16 -1.98 -10.51
CA TRP A 110 -3.25 -0.83 -11.40
C TRP A 110 -2.57 -1.06 -12.74
N LEU A 111 -3.06 -0.36 -13.77
CA LEU A 111 -2.48 -0.37 -15.11
C LEU A 111 -2.41 1.07 -15.63
N ASN A 112 -1.23 1.48 -16.09
CA ASN A 112 -0.91 2.89 -16.40
C ASN A 112 -1.19 3.79 -15.19
N ASP A 113 -2.16 4.70 -15.22
CA ASP A 113 -2.54 5.48 -14.02
C ASP A 113 -3.91 5.11 -13.47
N LYS A 114 -4.50 4.01 -13.98
CA LYS A 114 -5.84 3.55 -13.58
C LYS A 114 -5.75 2.45 -12.54
N ILE A 115 -6.38 2.68 -11.39
CA ILE A 115 -6.58 1.63 -10.38
C ILE A 115 -7.68 0.68 -10.88
N LEU A 116 -7.39 -0.61 -10.87
CA LEU A 116 -8.30 -1.68 -11.28
C LEU A 116 -9.02 -2.31 -10.09
N ASN A 117 -8.32 -2.42 -8.95
CA ASN A 117 -8.87 -2.99 -7.74
C ASN A 117 -8.16 -2.47 -6.50
N VAL A 118 -8.94 -2.35 -5.42
CA VAL A 118 -8.43 -2.14 -4.08
C VAL A 118 -8.99 -3.27 -3.20
N SER A 119 -8.14 -3.83 -2.37
CA SER A 119 -8.52 -4.81 -1.34
C SER A 119 -7.69 -4.61 -0.09
N THR A 120 -8.07 -5.27 1.01
CA THR A 120 -7.30 -5.31 2.25
C THR A 120 -6.84 -6.72 2.59
N MET A 121 -5.73 -6.80 3.32
CA MET A 121 -5.31 -7.95 4.11
C MET A 121 -5.30 -7.53 5.57
N GLU A 122 -6.09 -8.21 6.39
CA GLU A 122 -6.34 -7.92 7.81
C GLU A 122 -5.87 -9.08 8.71
N TYR A 123 -5.56 -10.23 8.11
CA TYR A 123 -5.03 -11.35 8.88
C TYR A 123 -3.62 -11.05 9.37
N GLY A 124 -3.45 -10.95 10.68
CA GLY A 124 -2.21 -10.48 11.31
C GLY A 124 -0.93 -11.20 10.85
N LYS A 125 -0.99 -12.51 10.52
CA LYS A 125 0.16 -13.24 9.96
C LYS A 125 0.53 -12.72 8.56
N CYS A 126 -0.46 -12.50 7.70
CA CYS A 126 -0.25 -11.96 6.37
C CYS A 126 0.20 -10.50 6.42
N VAL A 127 -0.39 -9.68 7.29
CA VAL A 127 0.03 -8.28 7.51
C VAL A 127 1.50 -8.21 7.91
N LYS A 128 1.94 -9.03 8.88
CA LYS A 128 3.35 -9.09 9.29
C LYS A 128 4.27 -9.57 8.17
N CYS A 129 3.84 -10.56 7.39
CA CYS A 129 4.59 -11.05 6.24
C CYS A 129 4.81 -9.94 5.21
N LEU A 130 3.74 -9.25 4.80
CA LEU A 130 3.78 -8.16 3.82
C LEU A 130 4.57 -6.93 4.33
N ALA A 131 4.50 -6.65 5.64
CA ALA A 131 5.36 -5.65 6.26
C ALA A 131 6.84 -6.05 6.14
N GLY A 132 7.18 -7.33 6.34
CA GLY A 132 8.53 -7.84 6.10
C GLY A 132 8.98 -7.72 4.64
N THR A 133 8.07 -7.97 3.69
CA THR A 133 8.33 -7.76 2.26
C THR A 133 8.65 -6.30 1.95
N PHE A 134 7.95 -5.34 2.57
CA PHE A 134 8.29 -3.92 2.44
C PHE A 134 9.72 -3.63 2.91
N GLU A 135 10.12 -4.12 4.09
CA GLU A 135 11.47 -3.88 4.63
C GLU A 135 12.56 -4.49 3.73
N GLY A 136 12.30 -5.67 3.15
CA GLY A 136 13.15 -6.27 2.13
C GLY A 136 13.23 -5.42 0.86
N GLY A 137 12.08 -5.01 0.32
CA GLY A 137 12.00 -4.13 -0.85
C GLY A 137 12.74 -2.80 -0.61
N TRP A 138 12.60 -2.23 0.59
CA TRP A 138 13.30 -1.03 0.99
C TRP A 138 14.81 -1.25 0.96
N ARG A 139 15.33 -2.34 1.52
CA ARG A 139 16.77 -2.62 1.53
C ARG A 139 17.39 -2.65 0.14
N TYR A 140 16.68 -3.19 -0.86
CA TYR A 140 17.21 -3.38 -2.22
C TYR A 140 16.82 -2.26 -3.21
N ALA A 141 15.91 -1.37 -2.81
CA ALA A 141 15.49 -0.23 -3.61
C ALA A 141 16.60 0.85 -3.74
N GLN A 142 16.54 1.63 -4.82
CA GLN A 142 17.42 2.78 -5.00
C GLN A 142 17.00 3.92 -4.05
N LYS A 143 17.94 4.46 -3.27
CA LYS A 143 17.72 5.59 -2.36
C LYS A 143 17.93 6.92 -3.05
N TRP A 144 17.26 7.95 -2.54
CA TRP A 144 17.30 9.33 -3.04
C TRP A 144 17.53 10.32 -1.91
#